data_AF-A0A6C1SNV4-F1
#
_entry.id   AF-A0A6C1SNV4-F1
#
_cell.length_a   1.000
_cell.length_b   1.000
_cell.length_c   1.000
_cell.angle_alpha   90.00
_cell.angle_beta   90.00
_cell.angle_gamma   90.00
#
_symmetry.space_group_name_H-M   'P 1'
#
loop_
_entity.id
_entity.type
_entity.pdbx_description
1 polymer ?
#
loop_
_entity_poly.entity_id
_entity_poly.type
_entity_poly.pdbx_seq_one_letter_code
_entity_poly.pdbx_strand_id
1 'polypeptide(L)'
;MAQMPEFPDLTKMMKDFDPTKFADEFSKVLKNYKLPGVDVDGLVASQRKNVEALTAANRVTFEGIQAIAKRQTEILQESMNEVSKAVDAITKAGSPPEAAAKQAELTKYTFEKALANMRELAEMVSKAQEEATKTINTRISETLDEVKEMALKMKQGAPAAPKK
;
A
#
# COMPACT_ATOMS: atom_id res chain seq x y z
N MET A 1 15.60 -29.29 8.62
CA MET A 1 14.65 -28.15 8.71
C MET A 1 15.13 -27.12 7.71
N ALA A 2 14.36 -26.84 6.64
CA ALA A 2 14.68 -25.75 5.73
C ALA A 2 14.40 -24.44 6.48
N GLN A 3 15.40 -23.56 6.56
CA GLN A 3 15.20 -22.20 7.07
C GLN A 3 14.16 -21.52 6.17
N MET A 4 13.00 -21.17 6.73
CA MET A 4 12.11 -20.23 6.04
C MET A 4 12.90 -18.94 5.82
N PRO A 5 12.88 -18.33 4.63
CA PRO A 5 13.50 -17.03 4.43
C PRO A 5 12.91 -16.05 5.45
N GLU A 6 13.75 -15.43 6.28
CA GLU A 6 13.31 -14.36 7.17
C GLU A 6 12.73 -13.24 6.30
N PHE A 7 11.44 -12.96 6.48
CA PHE A 7 10.86 -11.76 5.90
C PHE A 7 11.53 -10.56 6.58
N PRO A 8 11.99 -9.55 5.82
CA PRO A 8 12.54 -8.34 6.40
C PRO A 8 11.55 -7.74 7.39
N ASP A 9 12.02 -7.38 8.60
CA ASP A 9 11.19 -6.71 9.60
C ASP A 9 10.79 -5.33 9.06
N LEU A 10 9.63 -5.28 8.41
CA LEU A 10 9.04 -4.08 7.81
C LEU A 10 8.87 -2.95 8.84
N THR A 11 8.66 -3.30 10.11
CA THR A 11 8.53 -2.32 11.20
C THR A 11 9.86 -1.64 11.45
N LYS A 12 10.94 -2.41 11.49
CA LYS A 12 12.30 -1.89 11.60
C LYS A 12 12.70 -1.08 10.37
N MET A 13 12.38 -1.57 9.17
CA MET A 13 12.70 -0.89 7.91
C MET A 13 11.97 0.48 7.78
N MET A 14 10.72 0.59 8.24
CA MET A 14 10.03 1.87 8.35
C MET A 14 10.65 2.80 9.39
N LYS A 15 11.08 2.24 10.53
CA LYS A 15 11.66 3.03 11.63
C LYS A 15 13.06 3.57 11.29
N ASP A 16 13.82 2.80 10.51
CA ASP A 16 15.14 3.17 10.01
C ASP A 16 15.06 4.14 8.82
N PHE A 17 13.92 4.19 8.11
CA PHE A 17 13.65 5.23 7.12
C PHE A 17 13.27 6.54 7.83
N ASP A 18 14.25 7.43 7.99
CA ASP A 18 14.02 8.80 8.48
C ASP A 18 13.84 9.77 7.29
N PRO A 19 12.59 10.11 6.95
CA PRO A 19 12.28 11.01 5.84
C PRO A 19 12.95 12.40 5.95
N THR A 20 13.14 12.86 7.19
CA THR A 20 13.69 14.17 7.50
C THR A 20 15.19 14.22 7.26
N LYS A 21 15.91 13.16 7.67
CA LYS A 21 17.35 13.04 7.42
C LYS A 21 17.68 13.02 5.93
N PHE A 22 16.88 12.31 5.13
CA PHE A 22 17.11 12.25 3.69
C PHE A 22 16.99 13.64 3.04
N ALA A 23 15.96 14.41 3.42
CA ALA A 23 15.79 15.78 2.94
C ALA A 23 16.92 16.71 3.40
N ASP A 24 17.38 16.58 4.65
CA ASP A 24 18.46 17.39 5.22
C ASP A 24 19.82 17.10 4.56
N GLU A 25 20.14 15.83 4.31
CA GLU A 25 21.36 15.43 3.58
C GLU A 25 21.34 15.93 2.14
N PHE A 26 20.20 15.80 1.46
CA PHE A 26 20.03 16.32 0.11
C PHE A 26 20.17 17.85 0.05
N SER A 27 19.60 18.57 1.04
CA SER A 27 19.77 20.02 1.17
C SER A 27 21.24 20.42 1.36
N LYS A 28 21.99 19.68 2.18
CA LYS A 28 23.44 19.93 2.37
C LYS A 28 24.21 19.76 1.06
N VAL A 29 23.94 18.69 0.31
CA VAL A 29 24.60 18.45 -1.00
C VAL A 29 24.30 19.59 -1.96
N LEU A 30 23.05 20.01 -2.09
CA LEU A 30 22.66 21.09 -2.99
C LEU A 30 23.21 22.45 -2.58
N LYS A 31 23.23 22.79 -1.29
CA LYS A 31 23.78 24.07 -0.80
C LYS A 31 25.28 24.18 -1.04
N ASN A 32 26.00 23.06 -1.04
CA ASN A 32 27.43 23.02 -1.36
C ASN A 32 27.70 23.27 -2.85
N TYR A 33 26.77 22.91 -3.73
CA TYR A 33 26.79 23.27 -5.15
C TYR A 33 26.04 24.58 -5.36
N LYS A 34 26.73 25.72 -5.29
CA LYS A 34 26.15 27.02 -5.66
C LYS A 34 25.72 27.02 -7.13
N LEU A 35 24.48 26.63 -7.41
CA LEU A 35 23.90 26.58 -8.74
C LEU A 35 23.20 27.91 -9.05
N PRO A 36 23.83 28.85 -9.77
CA PRO A 36 23.21 30.13 -10.10
C PRO A 36 21.96 29.91 -10.95
N GLY A 37 20.87 30.61 -10.60
CA GLY A 37 19.58 30.53 -11.31
C GLY A 37 18.67 29.36 -10.88
N VAL A 38 19.09 28.51 -9.94
CA VAL A 38 18.27 27.41 -9.41
C VAL A 38 17.63 27.80 -8.07
N ASP A 39 16.33 27.54 -7.93
CA ASP A 39 15.57 27.70 -6.68
C ASP A 39 15.85 26.50 -5.75
N VAL A 40 16.95 26.57 -4.99
CA VAL A 40 17.39 25.48 -4.09
C VAL A 40 16.36 25.20 -2.99
N ASP A 41 15.71 26.22 -2.46
CA ASP A 41 14.70 26.06 -1.41
C ASP A 41 13.44 25.38 -1.97
N GLY A 42 13.02 25.75 -3.19
CA GLY A 42 11.95 25.06 -3.91
C GLY A 42 12.28 23.57 -4.18
N LEU A 43 13.52 23.26 -4.54
CA LEU A 43 13.96 21.89 -4.77
C LEU A 43 13.98 21.06 -3.48
N VAL A 44 14.43 21.64 -2.36
CA VAL A 44 14.40 20.98 -1.04
C VAL A 44 12.95 20.74 -0.59
N ALA A 45 12.07 21.72 -0.79
CA ALA A 45 10.64 21.56 -0.49
C ALA A 45 10.00 20.45 -1.34
N SER A 46 10.33 20.38 -2.64
CA SER A 46 9.87 19.31 -3.53
C SER A 46 10.31 17.92 -3.06
N GLN A 47 11.56 17.77 -2.62
CA GLN A 47 12.03 16.49 -2.08
C GLN A 47 11.34 16.11 -0.77
N ARG A 48 11.08 17.08 0.12
CA ARG A 48 10.30 16.82 1.33
C ARG A 48 8.92 16.25 0.99
N LYS A 49 8.22 16.84 0.01
CA LYS A 49 6.92 16.33 -0.47
C LYS A 49 7.02 14.93 -1.09
N ASN A 50 8.08 14.64 -1.86
CA ASN A 50 8.30 13.29 -2.41
C ASN A 50 8.38 12.24 -1.31
N VAL A 51 9.13 12.57 -0.27
CA VAL A 51 9.33 11.72 0.89
C VAL A 51 8.02 11.54 1.67
N GLU A 52 7.24 12.61 1.90
CA GLU A 52 5.92 12.54 2.52
C GLU A 52 4.96 11.64 1.73
N ALA A 53 4.96 11.73 0.40
CA ALA A 53 4.14 10.90 -0.47
C ALA A 53 4.52 9.41 -0.39
N LEU A 54 5.83 9.11 -0.35
CA LEU A 54 6.32 7.74 -0.15
C LEU A 54 5.90 7.19 1.21
N THR A 55 6.03 7.98 2.27
CA THR A 55 5.57 7.60 3.61
C THR A 55 4.06 7.37 3.64
N ALA A 56 3.27 8.23 3.00
CA ALA A 56 1.82 8.06 2.92
C ALA A 56 1.43 6.79 2.14
N ALA A 57 2.06 6.51 1.00
CA ALA A 57 1.82 5.29 0.23
C ALA A 57 2.19 4.02 1.02
N ASN A 58 3.29 4.06 1.77
CA ASN A 58 3.67 2.96 2.67
C ASN A 58 2.65 2.77 3.79
N ARG A 59 2.13 3.86 4.37
CA ARG A 59 1.09 3.80 5.40
C ARG A 59 -0.17 3.13 4.88
N VAL A 60 -0.66 3.54 3.71
CA VAL A 60 -1.82 2.93 3.03
C VAL A 60 -1.60 1.43 2.81
N THR A 61 -0.41 1.06 2.33
CA THR A 61 -0.05 -0.35 2.10
C THR A 61 -0.11 -1.16 3.40
N PHE A 62 0.43 -0.61 4.50
CA PHE A 62 0.43 -1.27 5.80
C PHE A 62 -0.98 -1.39 6.40
N GLU A 63 -1.79 -0.33 6.31
CA GLU A 63 -3.20 -0.36 6.69
C GLU A 63 -3.96 -1.44 5.90
N GLY A 64 -3.67 -1.59 4.60
CA GLY A 64 -4.20 -2.66 3.76
C GLY A 64 -3.81 -4.05 4.25
N ILE A 65 -2.53 -4.28 4.57
CA ILE A 65 -2.05 -5.56 5.12
C ILE A 65 -2.74 -5.87 6.47
N GLN A 66 -2.85 -4.89 7.35
CA GLN A 66 -3.55 -5.05 8.64
C GLN A 66 -5.02 -5.41 8.45
N ALA A 67 -5.70 -4.75 7.51
CA ALA A 67 -7.09 -5.06 7.19
C ALA A 67 -7.23 -6.50 6.67
N ILE A 68 -6.36 -6.94 5.77
CA ILE A 68 -6.35 -8.31 5.24
C ILE A 68 -6.11 -9.34 6.36
N ALA A 69 -5.13 -9.09 7.24
CA ALA A 69 -4.83 -9.98 8.37
C ALA A 69 -6.01 -10.10 9.35
N LYS A 70 -6.68 -8.98 9.63
CA LYS A 70 -7.91 -8.96 10.43
C LYS A 70 -9.00 -9.81 9.75
N ARG A 71 -9.21 -9.62 8.44
CA ARG A 71 -10.23 -10.38 7.71
C ARG A 71 -9.92 -11.88 7.65
N GLN A 72 -8.66 -12.28 7.49
CA GLN A 72 -8.26 -13.69 7.58
C GLN A 72 -8.60 -14.30 8.95
N THR A 73 -8.44 -13.54 10.04
CA THR A 73 -8.80 -13.99 11.39
C THR A 73 -10.32 -14.17 11.53
N GLU A 74 -11.11 -13.24 10.98
CA GLU A 74 -12.58 -13.34 10.96
C GLU A 74 -13.05 -14.56 10.14
N ILE A 75 -12.48 -14.79 8.95
CA ILE A 75 -12.76 -15.97 8.12
C ILE A 75 -12.48 -17.26 8.89
N LEU A 76 -11.39 -17.31 9.67
CA LEU A 76 -11.07 -18.48 10.49
C LEU A 76 -12.12 -18.71 11.57
N GLN A 77 -12.53 -17.67 12.29
CA GLN A 77 -13.58 -17.76 13.32
C GLN A 77 -14.92 -18.21 12.73
N GLU A 78 -15.29 -17.66 11.56
CA GLU A 78 -16.50 -18.07 10.83
C GLU A 78 -16.41 -19.55 10.42
N SER A 79 -15.28 -20.00 9.89
CA SER A 79 -15.07 -21.38 9.45
C SER A 79 -15.16 -22.37 10.61
N MET A 80 -14.61 -22.04 11.79
CA MET A 80 -14.73 -22.88 12.99
C MET A 80 -16.19 -23.04 13.43
N ASN A 81 -16.96 -21.95 13.43
CA ASN A 81 -18.38 -21.99 13.76
C ASN A 81 -19.18 -22.82 12.75
N GLU A 82 -18.82 -22.78 11.47
CA GLU A 82 -19.46 -23.56 10.42
C GLU A 82 -19.17 -25.05 10.52
N VAL A 83 -17.93 -25.43 10.86
CA VAL A 83 -17.58 -26.83 11.10
C VAL A 83 -18.44 -27.42 12.22
N SER A 84 -18.62 -26.70 13.34
CA SER A 84 -19.49 -27.18 14.43
C SER A 84 -20.94 -27.39 13.96
N LYS A 85 -21.48 -26.44 13.17
CA LYS A 85 -22.84 -26.56 12.62
C LYS A 85 -22.96 -27.71 11.61
N ALA A 86 -21.94 -27.93 10.80
CA ALA A 86 -21.89 -29.02 9.81
C ALA A 86 -21.91 -30.39 10.50
N VAL A 87 -21.10 -30.56 11.57
CA VAL A 87 -21.09 -31.78 12.38
C VAL A 87 -22.44 -32.02 13.03
N ASP A 88 -23.05 -30.99 13.62
CA ASP A 88 -24.39 -31.09 14.20
C ASP A 88 -25.46 -31.47 13.16
N ALA A 89 -25.38 -30.91 11.95
CA ALA A 89 -26.33 -31.20 10.88
C ALA A 89 -26.22 -32.65 10.37
N ILE A 90 -25.01 -33.19 10.29
CA ILE A 90 -24.78 -34.59 9.87
C ILE A 90 -25.20 -35.56 10.97
N THR A 91 -24.84 -35.30 12.23
CA THR A 91 -25.15 -36.20 13.37
C THR A 91 -26.64 -36.28 13.68
N LYS A 92 -27.42 -35.25 13.33
CA LYS A 92 -28.89 -35.22 13.47
C LYS A 92 -29.64 -35.79 12.26
N ALA A 93 -28.95 -36.27 11.22
CA ALA A 93 -29.60 -36.90 10.07
C ALA A 93 -30.29 -38.21 10.49
N GLY A 94 -31.53 -38.42 10.06
CA GLY A 94 -32.35 -39.57 10.47
C GLY A 94 -32.03 -40.86 9.71
N SER A 95 -31.26 -40.77 8.61
CA SER A 95 -30.86 -41.92 7.80
C SER A 95 -29.58 -41.67 6.99
N PRO A 96 -28.89 -42.72 6.49
CA PRO A 96 -27.71 -42.57 5.64
C PRO A 96 -27.94 -41.74 4.35
N PRO A 97 -29.05 -41.89 3.61
CA PRO A 97 -29.34 -41.04 2.44
C PRO A 97 -29.53 -39.56 2.81
N GLU A 98 -30.18 -39.25 3.93
CA GLU A 98 -30.33 -37.86 4.40
C GLU A 98 -28.98 -37.25 4.79
N ALA A 99 -28.11 -38.04 5.45
CA ALA A 99 -26.75 -37.61 5.77
C ALA A 99 -25.94 -37.29 4.51
N ALA A 100 -26.04 -38.12 3.47
CA ALA A 100 -25.38 -37.90 2.18
C ALA A 100 -25.90 -36.63 1.48
N ALA A 101 -27.21 -36.39 1.49
CA ALA A 101 -27.80 -35.17 0.96
C ALA A 101 -27.30 -33.91 1.71
N LYS A 102 -27.27 -33.97 3.06
CA LYS A 102 -26.74 -32.88 3.90
C LYS A 102 -25.27 -32.61 3.63
N GLN A 103 -24.46 -33.65 3.44
CA GLN A 103 -23.05 -33.50 3.09
C GLN A 103 -22.86 -32.80 1.74
N ALA A 104 -23.68 -33.13 0.73
CA ALA A 104 -23.63 -32.47 -0.57
C ALA A 104 -24.02 -30.98 -0.47
N GLU A 105 -25.08 -30.65 0.28
CA GLU A 105 -25.48 -29.26 0.57
C GLU A 105 -24.36 -28.47 1.26
N LEU A 106 -23.76 -29.04 2.31
CA LEU A 106 -22.67 -28.42 3.06
C LEU A 106 -21.43 -28.21 2.20
N THR A 107 -21.10 -29.16 1.34
CA THR A 107 -19.95 -29.05 0.42
C THR A 107 -20.16 -27.91 -0.57
N LYS A 108 -21.35 -27.82 -1.18
CA LYS A 108 -21.71 -26.73 -2.08
C LYS A 108 -21.63 -25.37 -1.39
N TYR A 109 -22.24 -25.26 -0.20
CA TYR A 109 -22.22 -24.04 0.60
C TYR A 109 -20.79 -23.59 0.95
N THR A 110 -19.96 -24.53 1.42
CA THR A 110 -18.56 -24.25 1.79
C THR A 110 -17.75 -23.78 0.58
N PHE A 111 -17.96 -24.36 -0.59
CA PHE A 111 -17.30 -23.95 -1.83
C PHE A 111 -17.70 -22.54 -2.25
N GLU A 112 -19.00 -22.23 -2.26
CA GLU A 112 -19.52 -20.89 -2.58
C GLU A 112 -18.96 -19.83 -1.62
N LYS A 113 -18.89 -20.16 -0.32
CA LYS A 113 -18.34 -19.27 0.70
C LYS A 113 -16.84 -19.07 0.57
N ALA A 114 -16.07 -20.13 0.32
CA ALA A 114 -14.63 -20.00 0.06
C ALA A 114 -14.35 -19.09 -1.14
N LEU A 115 -15.14 -19.23 -2.22
CA LEU A 115 -15.03 -18.37 -3.39
C LEU A 115 -15.37 -16.90 -3.08
N ALA A 116 -16.40 -16.66 -2.26
CA ALA A 116 -16.74 -15.32 -1.80
C ALA A 116 -15.61 -14.68 -0.98
N ASN A 117 -15.05 -15.42 -0.01
CA ASN A 117 -13.92 -14.97 0.81
C ASN A 117 -12.68 -14.65 -0.05
N MET A 118 -12.37 -15.47 -1.07
CA MET A 118 -11.26 -15.20 -1.98
C MET A 118 -11.47 -13.91 -2.79
N ARG A 119 -12.69 -13.65 -3.26
CA ARG A 119 -13.02 -12.40 -3.99
C ARG A 119 -12.87 -11.19 -3.09
N GLU A 120 -13.40 -11.26 -1.88
CA GLU A 120 -13.29 -10.17 -0.90
C GLU A 120 -11.83 -9.84 -0.59
N LEU A 121 -11.00 -10.85 -0.32
CA LEU A 121 -9.57 -10.65 -0.07
C LEU A 121 -8.85 -10.05 -1.30
N ALA A 122 -9.21 -10.47 -2.51
CA ALA A 122 -8.65 -9.91 -3.74
C ALA A 122 -9.05 -8.43 -3.91
N GLU A 123 -10.30 -8.08 -3.64
CA GLU A 123 -10.79 -6.69 -3.67
C GLU A 123 -10.04 -5.82 -2.65
N MET A 124 -9.80 -6.33 -1.45
CA MET A 124 -9.02 -5.62 -0.42
C MET A 124 -7.58 -5.34 -0.89
N VAL A 125 -6.92 -6.33 -1.49
CA VAL A 125 -5.56 -6.16 -2.06
C VAL A 125 -5.57 -5.13 -3.18
N SER A 126 -6.50 -5.24 -4.13
CA SER A 126 -6.61 -4.31 -5.25
C SER A 126 -6.86 -2.89 -4.78
N LYS A 127 -7.72 -2.69 -3.78
CA LYS A 127 -8.00 -1.38 -3.20
C LYS A 127 -6.77 -0.75 -2.55
N ALA A 128 -6.04 -1.51 -1.73
CA ALA A 128 -4.81 -1.01 -1.10
C ALA A 128 -3.76 -0.60 -2.14
N GLN A 129 -3.63 -1.38 -3.22
CA GLN A 129 -2.73 -1.07 -4.33
C GLN A 129 -3.17 0.20 -5.09
N GLU A 130 -4.47 0.36 -5.35
CA GLU A 130 -5.02 1.52 -6.03
C GLU A 130 -4.78 2.80 -5.23
N GLU A 131 -5.05 2.78 -3.92
CA GLU A 131 -4.86 3.92 -3.03
C GLU A 131 -3.38 4.34 -2.91
N ALA A 132 -2.46 3.36 -2.81
CA ALA A 132 -1.02 3.64 -2.83
C ALA A 132 -0.57 4.25 -4.17
N THR A 133 -1.04 3.67 -5.29
CA THR A 133 -0.72 4.16 -6.64
C THR A 133 -1.25 5.57 -6.87
N LYS A 134 -2.47 5.87 -6.41
CA LYS A 134 -3.08 7.20 -6.49
C LYS A 134 -2.24 8.24 -5.77
N THR A 135 -1.71 7.89 -4.59
CA THR A 135 -0.84 8.78 -3.80
C THR A 135 0.43 9.15 -4.59
N ILE A 136 1.08 8.16 -5.21
CA ILE A 136 2.28 8.38 -6.03
C ILE A 136 1.97 9.17 -7.31
N ASN A 137 0.89 8.83 -8.02
CA ASN A 137 0.51 9.53 -9.25
C ASN A 137 0.19 11.01 -9.01
N THR A 138 -0.45 11.32 -7.89
CA THR A 138 -0.71 12.70 -7.47
C THR A 138 0.61 13.45 -7.32
N ARG A 139 1.56 12.86 -6.61
CA ARG A 139 2.87 13.47 -6.37
C ARG A 139 3.71 13.64 -7.64
N ILE A 140 3.65 12.69 -8.56
CA ILE A 140 4.28 12.83 -9.89
C ILE A 140 3.71 14.04 -10.63
N SER A 141 2.38 14.19 -10.64
CA SER A 141 1.71 15.31 -11.31
C SER A 141 2.14 16.65 -10.73
N GLU A 142 2.14 16.77 -9.41
CA GLU A 142 2.63 17.97 -8.71
C GLU A 142 4.13 18.23 -8.97
N THR A 143 4.95 17.19 -9.10
CA THR A 143 6.38 17.33 -9.42
C THR A 143 6.57 17.95 -10.81
N LEU A 144 5.75 17.57 -11.80
CA LEU A 144 5.80 18.13 -13.14
C LEU A 144 5.41 19.62 -13.15
N ASP A 145 4.43 20.01 -12.33
CA ASP A 145 4.04 21.41 -12.15
C ASP A 145 5.18 22.22 -11.49
N GLU A 146 5.80 21.68 -10.44
CA GLU A 146 6.95 22.32 -9.78
C GLU A 146 8.14 22.50 -10.74
N VAL A 147 8.43 21.51 -11.61
CA VAL A 147 9.47 21.62 -12.65
C VAL A 147 9.13 22.72 -13.66
N LYS A 148 7.88 22.80 -14.10
CA LYS A 148 7.41 23.86 -15.01
C LYS A 148 7.59 25.24 -14.37
N GLU A 149 7.23 25.40 -13.10
CA GLU A 149 7.41 26.66 -12.37
C GLU A 149 8.89 27.04 -12.23
N MET A 150 9.75 26.09 -11.88
CA MET A 150 11.20 26.33 -11.80
C MET A 150 11.78 26.77 -13.14
N ALA A 151 11.39 26.13 -14.26
CA ALA A 151 11.83 26.51 -15.59
C ALA A 151 11.39 27.94 -15.99
N LEU A 152 10.17 28.33 -15.63
CA LEU A 152 9.66 29.68 -15.85
C LEU A 152 10.43 30.73 -15.02
N LYS A 153 10.77 30.41 -13.76
CA LYS A 153 11.60 31.28 -12.90
C LYS A 153 13.02 31.45 -13.45
N MET A 154 13.65 30.37 -13.95
CA MET A 154 14.96 30.44 -14.60
C MET A 154 14.98 31.38 -15.80
N LYS A 155 13.92 31.37 -16.62
CA LYS A 155 13.79 32.30 -17.76
C LYS A 155 13.71 33.77 -17.33
N GLN A 156 13.13 34.06 -16.17
CA GLN A 156 12.98 35.44 -15.65
C GLN A 156 14.26 35.98 -14.99
N GLY A 157 15.15 35.10 -14.50
CA GLY A 157 16.45 35.45 -13.93
C GLY A 157 17.60 35.57 -14.94
N ALA A 158 17.37 35.28 -16.22
CA ALA A 158 18.39 35.42 -17.27
C ALA A 158 18.66 36.91 -17.57
N PRO A 159 19.93 37.35 -17.64
CA PRO A 159 20.24 38.73 -17.98
C PRO A 159 19.67 39.09 -19.36
N ALA A 160 19.04 40.26 -19.47
CA ALA A 160 18.52 40.76 -20.74
C ALA A 160 19.65 40.78 -21.79
N ALA A 161 19.42 40.14 -22.94
CA ALA A 161 20.38 40.14 -24.04
C ALA A 161 20.74 41.59 -24.42
N PRO A 162 22.04 41.91 -24.65
CA PRO A 162 22.43 43.26 -25.03
C PRO A 162 21.73 43.62 -26.35
N LYS A 163 21.00 44.74 -26.34
CA LYS A 163 20.42 45.31 -27.56
C LYS A 163 21.59 45.73 -28.46
N LYS A 164 21.62 45.21 -29.70
CA LYS A 164 22.54 45.63 -30.75
C LYS A 164 22.33 47.10 -31.11
#